data_AF-A0AAV9G7F2-F1
#
_entry.id   AF-A0AAV9G7F2-F1
#
_cell.length_a   1.000
_cell.length_b   1.000
_cell.length_c   1.000
_cell.angle_alpha   90.00
_cell.angle_beta   90.00
_cell.angle_gamma   90.00
#
_symmetry.space_group_name_H-M   'P 1'
#
loop_
_entity.id
_entity.type
_entity.pdbx_description
1 polymer ?
#
loop_
_entity_poly.entity_id
_entity_poly.type
_entity_poly.pdbx_seq_one_letter_code
_entity_poly.pdbx_strand_id
1 'polypeptide(L)'
;MADFCEVELLGKKALELPSSSLILSRPILERNASAMLADVAAKGLSFRPHVKTLKSRQATRLMVGGRPWKVAASTVAEVRGLLAFDGWIEIDEVSDVEFGSSHKLIGFQILFAMPLPLSKLPELRQLSKQVHIVLLLDNEAHLDALDDQDQPW
;
A
#
# COMPACT_ATOMS: atom_id res chain seq x y z
N MET A 1 -20.96 -4.87 -22.11
CA MET A 1 -20.05 -5.27 -21.02
C MET A 1 -20.78 -6.37 -20.26
N ALA A 2 -20.26 -7.59 -20.26
CA ALA A 2 -20.89 -8.68 -19.52
C ALA A 2 -20.72 -8.39 -18.01
N ASP A 3 -21.84 -8.30 -17.31
CA ASP A 3 -21.90 -8.35 -15.85
C ASP A 3 -21.42 -9.74 -15.42
N PHE A 4 -20.13 -9.88 -15.17
CA PHE A 4 -19.61 -11.06 -14.49
C PHE A 4 -19.99 -10.93 -13.01
N CYS A 5 -21.10 -11.55 -12.64
CA CYS A 5 -21.50 -11.65 -11.25
C CYS A 5 -20.42 -12.44 -10.50
N GLU A 6 -19.73 -11.80 -9.55
CA GLU A 6 -18.60 -12.33 -8.75
C GLU A 6 -18.88 -13.72 -8.14
N VAL A 7 -20.16 -14.02 -7.92
CA VAL A 7 -20.67 -15.27 -7.34
C VAL A 7 -20.55 -16.47 -8.30
N GLU A 8 -20.52 -16.25 -9.63
CA GLU A 8 -20.58 -17.34 -10.63
C GLU A 8 -19.26 -18.10 -10.85
N LEU A 9 -18.13 -17.61 -10.33
CA LEU A 9 -16.81 -18.22 -10.54
C LEU A 9 -16.28 -18.98 -9.32
N LEU A 10 -16.92 -18.83 -8.15
CA LEU A 10 -16.53 -19.51 -6.92
C LEU A 10 -16.73 -21.02 -7.06
N GLY A 11 -15.71 -21.80 -6.68
CA GLY A 11 -15.74 -23.26 -6.73
C GLY A 11 -15.47 -23.89 -8.10
N LYS A 12 -15.41 -23.10 -9.18
CA LYS A 12 -15.03 -23.59 -10.51
C LYS A 12 -13.56 -23.97 -10.58
N LYS A 13 -13.25 -24.98 -11.39
CA LYS A 13 -11.85 -25.36 -11.66
C LYS A 13 -11.20 -24.33 -12.59
N ALA A 14 -9.88 -24.23 -12.53
CA ALA A 14 -9.10 -23.31 -13.38
C ALA A 14 -9.41 -23.47 -14.89
N LEU A 15 -9.65 -24.70 -15.35
CA LEU A 15 -9.97 -25.02 -16.74
C LEU A 15 -11.39 -24.61 -17.17
N GLU A 16 -12.27 -24.29 -16.21
CA GLU A 16 -13.66 -23.89 -16.45
C GLU A 16 -13.81 -22.36 -16.49
N LEU A 17 -12.73 -21.62 -16.23
CA LEU A 17 -12.72 -20.16 -16.29
C LEU A 17 -12.62 -19.68 -17.74
N PRO A 18 -13.18 -18.51 -18.08
CA PRO A 18 -12.99 -17.90 -19.38
C PRO A 18 -11.50 -17.79 -19.73
N SER A 19 -11.14 -18.15 -20.96
CA SER A 19 -9.78 -18.03 -21.47
C SER A 19 -9.28 -16.59 -21.39
N SER A 20 -7.99 -16.41 -21.12
CA SER A 20 -7.35 -15.13 -20.74
C SER A 20 -7.64 -14.64 -19.31
N SER A 21 -7.98 -15.56 -18.40
CA SER A 21 -8.02 -15.27 -16.96
C SER A 21 -6.63 -15.35 -16.33
N LEU A 22 -6.26 -14.34 -15.52
CA LEU A 22 -5.11 -14.42 -14.63
C LEU A 22 -5.47 -15.25 -13.39
N ILE A 23 -4.87 -16.42 -13.24
CA ILE A 23 -5.13 -17.32 -12.12
C ILE A 23 -3.97 -17.23 -11.12
N LEU A 24 -4.29 -16.91 -9.87
CA LEU A 24 -3.32 -16.86 -8.79
C LEU A 24 -3.57 -18.02 -7.82
N SER A 25 -2.51 -18.77 -7.51
CA SER A 25 -2.57 -19.80 -6.48
C SER A 25 -2.44 -19.17 -5.10
N ARG A 26 -3.55 -19.16 -4.35
CA ARG A 26 -3.58 -18.69 -2.95
C ARG A 26 -2.51 -19.34 -2.06
N PRO A 27 -2.35 -20.69 -2.01
CA PRO A 27 -1.33 -21.30 -1.14
C PRO A 27 0.10 -20.90 -1.53
N ILE A 28 0.36 -20.64 -2.82
CA ILE A 28 1.67 -20.14 -3.26
C ILE A 28 1.88 -18.70 -2.80
N LEU A 29 0.87 -17.82 -2.94
CA LEU A 29 0.96 -16.44 -2.45
C LEU A 29 1.17 -16.39 -0.93
N GLU A 30 0.42 -17.18 -0.17
CA GLU A 30 0.54 -17.26 1.29
C GLU A 30 1.92 -17.77 1.71
N ARG A 31 2.42 -18.83 1.05
CA ARG A 31 3.78 -19.35 1.29
C ARG A 31 4.84 -18.31 0.99
N ASN A 32 4.77 -17.65 -0.16
CA ASN A 32 5.77 -16.67 -0.58
C ASN A 32 5.80 -15.45 0.35
N ALA A 33 4.63 -14.94 0.74
CA ALA A 33 4.53 -13.84 1.70
C ALA A 33 5.07 -14.23 3.08
N SER A 34 4.69 -15.41 3.57
CA SER A 34 5.12 -15.91 4.89
C SER A 34 6.63 -16.14 4.94
N ALA A 35 7.22 -16.71 3.87
CA ALA A 35 8.66 -16.91 3.77
C ALA A 35 9.42 -15.58 3.82
N MET A 36 9.00 -14.58 3.05
CA MET A 36 9.63 -13.26 3.07
C MET A 36 9.54 -12.59 4.45
N LEU A 37 8.36 -12.68 5.10
CA LEU A 37 8.16 -12.13 6.44
C LEU A 37 9.01 -12.85 7.51
N ALA A 38 9.24 -14.16 7.36
CA ALA A 38 10.14 -14.91 8.23
C ALA A 38 11.60 -14.51 7.99
N ASP A 39 12.02 -14.40 6.73
CA ASP A 39 13.39 -14.06 6.35
C ASP A 39 13.81 -12.66 6.85
N VAL A 40 12.95 -11.65 6.68
CA VAL A 40 13.21 -10.30 7.18
C VAL A 40 13.23 -10.26 8.70
N ALA A 41 12.33 -10.99 9.38
CA ALA A 41 12.32 -11.09 10.83
C ALA A 41 13.58 -11.78 11.37
N ALA A 42 14.02 -12.87 10.74
CA ALA A 42 15.25 -13.58 11.11
C ALA A 42 16.51 -12.70 10.96
N LYS A 43 16.48 -11.72 10.05
CA LYS A 43 17.56 -10.75 9.83
C LYS A 43 17.42 -9.47 10.66
N GLY A 44 16.38 -9.35 11.49
CA GLY A 44 16.11 -8.13 12.26
C GLY A 44 15.77 -6.91 11.38
N LEU A 45 15.27 -7.13 10.17
CA LEU A 45 14.92 -6.08 9.22
C LEU A 45 13.41 -5.78 9.25
N SER A 46 13.06 -4.53 8.94
CA SER A 46 11.68 -4.19 8.60
C SER A 46 11.39 -4.53 7.15
N PHE A 47 10.11 -4.76 6.83
CA PHE A 47 9.69 -5.11 5.48
C PHE A 47 8.56 -4.19 5.01
N ARG A 48 8.75 -3.63 3.82
CA ARG A 48 7.79 -2.77 3.14
C ARG A 48 7.45 -3.39 1.78
N PRO A 49 6.42 -4.24 1.67
CA PRO A 49 6.05 -4.81 0.39
C PRO A 49 5.57 -3.72 -0.58
N HIS A 50 5.98 -3.84 -1.84
CA HIS A 50 5.54 -2.95 -2.90
C HIS A 50 4.28 -3.52 -3.57
N VAL A 51 3.21 -2.74 -3.60
CA VAL A 51 1.90 -3.20 -4.10
C VAL A 51 1.77 -3.23 -5.63
N LYS A 52 2.77 -2.71 -6.37
CA LYS A 52 2.68 -2.52 -7.83
C LYS A 52 2.42 -3.79 -8.62
N THR A 53 2.84 -4.95 -8.11
CA THR A 53 2.77 -6.21 -8.85
C THR A 53 1.34 -6.70 -9.00
N LEU A 54 0.58 -6.70 -7.90
CA LEU A 54 -0.77 -7.26 -7.88
C LEU A 54 -1.86 -6.20 -7.75
N LYS A 55 -1.53 -5.01 -7.22
CA LYS A 55 -2.44 -3.86 -7.03
C LYS A 55 -3.77 -4.25 -6.39
N SER A 56 -3.75 -5.28 -5.54
CA SER A 56 -4.91 -5.89 -4.89
C SER A 56 -4.79 -5.76 -3.38
N ARG A 57 -5.90 -5.38 -2.75
CA ARG A 57 -6.05 -5.29 -1.29
C ARG A 57 -5.82 -6.66 -0.64
N GLN A 58 -6.45 -7.69 -1.17
CA GLN A 58 -6.36 -9.05 -0.67
C GLN A 58 -4.91 -9.56 -0.70
N ALA A 59 -4.20 -9.32 -1.81
CA ALA A 59 -2.79 -9.67 -1.91
C ALA A 59 -1.92 -8.86 -0.95
N THR A 60 -2.18 -7.56 -0.80
CA THR A 60 -1.46 -6.69 0.14
C THR A 60 -1.60 -7.17 1.58
N ARG A 61 -2.81 -7.64 1.97
CA ARG A 61 -3.06 -8.25 3.29
C ARG A 61 -2.19 -9.46 3.57
N LEU A 62 -2.01 -10.32 2.57
CA LEU A 62 -1.11 -11.47 2.70
C LEU A 62 0.34 -11.00 2.86
N MET A 63 0.79 -10.04 2.04
CA MET A 63 2.18 -9.55 2.03
C MET A 63 2.62 -8.91 3.35
N VAL A 64 1.71 -8.26 4.09
CA VAL A 64 2.04 -7.66 5.40
C VAL A 64 1.85 -8.61 6.59
N GLY A 65 1.24 -9.78 6.38
CA GLY A 65 1.02 -10.79 7.42
C GLY A 65 0.21 -10.31 8.64
N GLY A 66 -0.77 -9.41 8.44
CA GLY A 66 -1.61 -8.88 9.52
C GLY A 66 -0.92 -7.93 10.50
N ARG A 67 0.28 -7.43 10.17
CA ARG A 67 1.04 -6.46 10.99
C ARG A 67 0.66 -5.00 10.65
N PRO A 68 0.99 -4.03 11.53
CA PRO A 68 0.96 -2.60 11.18
C PRO A 68 1.69 -2.37 9.86
N TRP A 69 1.10 -1.58 8.99
CA TRP A 69 1.32 -1.72 7.57
C TRP A 69 2.26 -0.62 7.07
N LYS A 70 3.51 -0.97 6.81
CA LYS A 70 4.40 -0.14 5.98
C LYS A 70 4.36 -0.73 4.58
N VAL A 71 3.83 -0.01 3.58
CA VAL A 71 3.78 -0.48 2.18
C VAL A 71 4.41 0.53 1.22
N ALA A 72 4.73 0.10 0.00
CA ALA A 72 5.19 0.98 -1.07
C ALA A 72 4.20 0.96 -2.25
N ALA A 73 3.84 2.15 -2.73
CA ALA A 73 2.99 2.37 -3.90
C ALA A 73 3.73 3.21 -4.94
N SER A 74 3.43 3.01 -6.21
CA SER A 74 4.06 3.69 -7.34
C SER A 74 3.15 4.70 -8.02
N THR A 75 1.86 4.73 -7.67
CA THR A 75 0.88 5.65 -8.26
C THR A 75 -0.12 6.13 -7.22
N VAL A 76 -0.73 7.30 -7.45
CA VAL A 76 -1.78 7.83 -6.57
C VAL A 76 -3.03 6.94 -6.59
N ALA A 77 -3.29 6.28 -7.72
CA ALA A 77 -4.37 5.29 -7.82
C ALA A 77 -4.15 4.09 -6.89
N GLU A 78 -2.92 3.62 -6.73
CA GLU A 78 -2.59 2.56 -5.77
C GLU A 78 -2.78 3.05 -4.33
N VAL A 79 -2.36 4.28 -4.00
CA VAL A 79 -2.59 4.90 -2.68
C VAL A 79 -4.09 4.93 -2.36
N ARG A 80 -4.93 5.48 -3.26
CA ARG A 80 -6.39 5.49 -3.10
C ARG A 80 -6.98 4.09 -3.00
N GLY A 81 -6.48 3.18 -3.83
CA GLY A 81 -6.87 1.78 -3.83
C GLY A 81 -6.66 1.15 -2.46
N LEU A 82 -5.60 1.51 -1.75
CA LEU A 82 -5.33 1.01 -0.42
C LEU A 82 -6.22 1.64 0.66
N LEU A 83 -6.65 2.90 0.53
CA LEU A 83 -7.47 3.60 1.54
C LEU A 83 -8.85 2.98 1.79
N ALA A 84 -9.49 2.44 0.75
CA ALA A 84 -10.82 1.83 0.85
C ALA A 84 -10.79 0.39 1.41
N PHE A 85 -10.06 0.20 2.51
CA PHE A 85 -9.88 -1.07 3.20
C PHE A 85 -10.74 -1.11 4.46
N ASP A 86 -11.84 -1.87 4.47
CA ASP A 86 -12.81 -1.86 5.59
C ASP A 86 -12.34 -2.65 6.84
N GLY A 87 -11.05 -2.91 6.97
CA GLY A 87 -10.45 -3.72 8.02
C GLY A 87 -9.25 -3.07 8.68
N TRP A 88 -9.18 -1.73 8.63
CA TRP A 88 -8.17 -0.96 9.36
C TRP A 88 -8.23 -1.33 10.84
N ILE A 89 -7.14 -1.91 11.35
CA ILE A 89 -6.90 -1.92 12.79
C ILE A 89 -6.57 -0.46 13.12
N GLU A 90 -7.48 0.23 13.79
CA GLU A 90 -7.12 1.44 14.51
C GLU A 90 -6.05 1.03 15.52
N ILE A 91 -4.84 1.53 15.32
CA ILE A 91 -3.77 1.34 16.29
C ILE A 91 -3.80 2.61 17.13
N ASP A 92 -4.06 2.45 18.43
CA ASP A 92 -3.86 3.53 19.38
C ASP A 92 -2.37 3.91 19.35
N GLU A 93 -2.10 5.14 18.92
CA GLU A 93 -0.81 5.83 18.94
C GLU A 93 0.41 4.95 18.59
N VAL A 94 0.72 4.83 17.29
CA VAL A 94 2.07 4.42 16.89
C VAL A 94 3.02 5.58 17.16
N SER A 95 3.74 5.51 18.28
CA SER A 95 4.94 6.33 18.49
C SER A 95 6.03 5.86 17.54
N ASP A 96 6.06 6.41 16.32
CA ASP A 96 7.29 6.40 15.51
C ASP A 96 8.28 7.36 16.21
N VAL A 97 8.99 6.84 17.23
CA VAL A 97 10.00 7.56 18.05
C VAL A 97 11.14 8.15 17.21
N GLU A 98 11.28 7.73 15.95
CA GLU A 98 12.34 8.21 15.04
C GLU A 98 12.00 9.51 14.29
N PHE A 99 10.74 9.96 14.21
CA PHE A 99 10.36 11.10 13.35
C PHE A 99 9.52 12.20 14.00
N GLY A 100 9.40 12.22 15.33
CA GLY A 100 8.99 13.41 16.11
C GLY A 100 7.55 13.93 15.89
N SER A 101 6.73 13.28 15.06
CA SER A 101 5.36 13.73 14.78
C SER A 101 4.34 12.93 15.58
N SER A 102 3.73 13.57 16.57
CA SER A 102 2.63 13.01 17.38
C SER A 102 1.29 13.27 16.69
N HIS A 103 0.91 12.41 15.76
CA HIS A 103 -0.46 12.39 15.22
C HIS A 103 -1.07 11.01 15.46
N LYS A 104 -2.37 10.96 15.77
CA LYS A 104 -3.16 9.72 15.81
C LYS A 104 -3.24 9.18 14.38
N LEU A 105 -2.23 8.42 13.99
CA LEU A 105 -2.14 7.83 12.65
C LEU A 105 -2.92 6.51 12.65
N ILE A 106 -3.82 6.36 11.67
CA ILE A 106 -4.28 5.04 11.25
C ILE A 106 -3.01 4.23 10.97
N GLY A 107 -2.92 2.97 11.43
CA GLY A 107 -1.73 2.12 11.45
C GLY A 107 -1.12 1.72 10.09
N PHE A 108 -1.17 2.61 9.10
CA PHE A 108 -0.82 2.41 7.71
C PHE A 108 0.05 3.57 7.22
N GLN A 109 1.29 3.26 6.84
CA GLN A 109 2.23 4.19 6.22
C GLN A 109 2.53 3.74 4.80
N ILE A 110 2.37 4.66 3.84
CA ILE A 110 2.62 4.41 2.43
C ILE A 110 3.83 5.20 1.97
N LEU A 111 4.86 4.52 1.50
CA LEU A 111 5.91 5.15 0.71
C LEU A 111 5.41 5.33 -0.72
N PHE A 112 5.34 6.56 -1.20
CA PHE A 112 5.21 6.85 -2.61
C PHE A 112 6.58 6.63 -3.28
N ALA A 113 6.81 5.42 -3.77
CA ALA A 113 8.10 4.91 -4.22
C ALA A 113 8.44 5.31 -5.67
N MET A 114 8.11 6.55 -6.03
CA MET A 114 8.48 7.21 -7.29
C MET A 114 8.89 8.65 -6.95
N PRO A 115 9.79 9.28 -7.74
CA PRO A 115 10.06 10.70 -7.61
C PRO A 115 8.76 11.50 -7.57
N LEU A 116 8.65 12.46 -6.64
CA LEU A 116 7.45 13.26 -6.43
C LEU A 116 7.00 13.93 -7.74
N PRO A 117 5.87 13.54 -8.34
CA PRO A 117 5.33 14.25 -9.48
C PRO A 117 4.62 15.50 -8.96
N LEU A 118 5.18 16.68 -9.20
CA LEU A 118 4.62 17.95 -8.71
C LEU A 118 3.15 18.16 -9.11
N SER A 119 2.76 17.70 -10.30
CA SER A 119 1.36 17.73 -10.77
C SER A 119 0.39 16.87 -9.95
N LYS A 120 0.90 15.96 -9.13
CA LYS A 120 0.14 15.08 -8.23
C LYS A 120 0.21 15.51 -6.77
N LEU A 121 0.99 16.54 -6.44
CA LEU A 121 1.15 17.01 -5.08
C LEU A 121 -0.18 17.43 -4.41
N PRO A 122 -1.11 18.15 -5.07
CA PRO A 122 -2.40 18.49 -4.46
C PRO A 122 -3.22 17.25 -4.07
N GLU A 123 -3.20 16.21 -4.91
CA GLU A 123 -3.92 14.95 -4.64
C GLU A 123 -3.24 14.18 -3.50
N LEU A 124 -1.91 14.13 -3.48
CA LEU A 124 -1.14 13.50 -2.40
C LEU A 124 -1.34 14.23 -1.06
N ARG A 125 -1.40 15.57 -1.04
CA ARG A 125 -1.73 16.38 0.16
C ARG A 125 -3.13 16.09 0.68
N GLN A 126 -4.10 15.86 -0.19
CA GLN A 126 -5.44 15.49 0.25
C GLN A 126 -5.46 14.09 0.89
N LEU A 127 -4.71 13.15 0.31
CA LEU A 127 -4.60 11.79 0.82
C LEU A 127 -3.79 11.72 2.13
N SER A 128 -2.76 12.55 2.29
CA SER A 128 -1.94 12.59 3.51
C SER A 128 -2.73 12.95 4.77
N LYS A 129 -3.88 13.63 4.62
CA LYS A 129 -4.83 13.90 5.71
C LYS A 129 -5.49 12.63 6.28
N GLN A 130 -5.48 11.53 5.53
CA GLN A 130 -6.12 10.26 5.91
C GLN A 130 -5.10 9.17 6.24
N VAL A 131 -3.88 9.27 5.71
CA VAL A 131 -2.85 8.23 5.83
C VAL A 131 -1.47 8.85 5.85
N HIS A 132 -0.55 8.26 6.59
CA HIS A 132 0.84 8.72 6.57
C HIS A 132 1.47 8.37 5.22
N ILE A 133 1.74 9.39 4.40
CA ILE A 133 2.45 9.25 3.13
C ILE A 133 3.90 9.70 3.32
N VAL A 134 4.85 8.85 2.96
CA VAL A 134 6.27 9.19 2.85
C VAL A 134 6.57 9.44 1.37
N LEU A 135 7.19 10.56 1.07
CA LEU A 135 7.53 10.94 -0.30
C LEU A 135 8.99 10.64 -0.61
N LEU A 136 9.28 10.31 -1.88
CA LEU A 136 10.64 10.24 -2.40
C LEU A 136 10.96 11.54 -3.15
N LEU A 137 11.97 12.26 -2.67
CA LEU A 137 12.47 13.50 -3.26
C LEU A 137 13.86 13.25 -3.83
N ASP A 138 14.13 13.76 -5.02
CA ASP A 138 15.41 13.56 -5.72
C ASP A 138 16.01 14.85 -6.31
N ASN A 139 15.35 16.00 -6.11
CA ASN A 139 15.82 17.31 -6.56
C ASN A 139 15.26 18.46 -5.70
N GLU A 140 15.87 19.65 -5.79
CA GLU A 140 15.51 20.84 -5.01
C GLU A 140 14.12 21.38 -5.33
N ALA A 141 13.66 21.30 -6.59
CA ALA A 141 12.32 21.77 -6.96
C ALA A 141 11.20 21.00 -6.24
N HIS A 142 11.47 19.78 -5.77
CA HIS A 142 10.55 19.06 -4.89
C HIS A 142 10.47 19.67 -3.48
N LEU A 143 11.58 20.16 -2.94
CA LEU A 143 11.60 20.84 -1.64
C LEU A 143 10.87 22.18 -1.73
N ASP A 144 11.17 22.99 -2.74
CA ASP A 144 10.51 24.29 -2.97
C ASP A 144 8.99 24.13 -3.07
N ALA A 145 8.52 23.06 -3.72
CA ALA A 145 7.10 22.78 -3.86
C ALA A 145 6.42 22.32 -2.55
N LEU A 146 7.17 21.70 -1.64
CA LEU A 146 6.68 21.24 -0.34
C LEU A 146 6.71 22.35 0.72
N ASP A 147 7.67 23.27 0.63
CA ASP A 147 7.85 24.43 1.53
C ASP A 147 6.89 25.59 1.24
N ASP A 148 6.00 25.43 0.26
CA ASP A 148 4.92 26.36 -0.06
C ASP A 148 4.10 26.69 1.19
N GLN A 149 4.25 27.93 1.68
CA GLN A 149 3.70 28.41 2.95
C GLN A 149 2.16 28.38 2.97
N ASP A 150 1.53 28.44 1.81
CA ASP A 150 0.07 28.42 1.71
C ASP A 150 -0.49 26.99 1.88
N GLN A 151 0.33 25.97 1.61
CA GLN A 151 -0.04 24.56 1.72
C GLN A 151 1.17 23.69 2.13
N PRO A 152 1.63 23.76 3.38
CA PRO A 152 2.73 22.92 3.83
C PRO A 152 2.36 21.44 3.74
N TRP A 153 3.37 20.59 3.47
CA TRP A 153 3.26 19.14 3.57
C TRP A 153 3.13 18.70 5.03
#